data_AF-A0A3D0HKD5-F1
#
_entry.id   AF-A0A3D0HKD5-F1
#
_cell.length_a   1.000
_cell.length_b   1.000
_cell.length_c   1.000
_cell.angle_alpha   90.00
_cell.angle_beta   90.00
_cell.angle_gamma   90.00
#
_symmetry.space_group_name_H-M   'P 1'
#
loop_
_entity.id
_entity.type
_entity.pdbx_description
1 polymer ?
#
loop_
_entity_poly.entity_id
_entity_poly.type
_entity_poly.pdbx_seq_one_letter_code
_entity_poly.pdbx_strand_id
1 'polypeptide(L)'
;MISFKVVALAEHPHHWQTAAEWSFAAWHHEFPSDTEQTYLDQYKLAASKPDTLIEIYAALDDSDNLLGVATLVDDDELPDAPEPGPWLAAV
;
A
#
# COMPACT_ATOMS: atom_id res chain seq x y z
N MET A 1 18.87 18.16 5.69
CA MET A 1 18.74 16.70 5.67
C MET A 1 17.27 16.44 5.90
N ILE A 2 16.56 15.88 4.93
CA ILE A 2 15.13 15.59 5.10
C ILE A 2 15.07 14.36 6.02
N SER A 3 14.49 14.55 7.21
CA SER A 3 14.17 13.44 8.11
C SER A 3 12.84 12.86 7.65
N PHE A 4 12.77 11.54 7.59
CA PHE A 4 11.54 10.83 7.31
C PHE A 4 11.41 9.63 8.24
N LYS A 5 10.17 9.24 8.51
CA LYS A 5 9.82 8.05 9.29
C LYS A 5 8.98 7.12 8.41
N VAL A 6 9.15 5.82 8.61
CA VAL A 6 8.28 4.81 8.01
C VAL A 6 7.31 4.36 9.10
N VAL A 7 6.02 4.49 8.83
CA VAL A 7 4.93 4.19 9.76
C VAL A 7 3.90 3.28 9.09
N ALA A 8 3.11 2.56 9.88
CA ALA A 8 1.98 1.81 9.34
C ALA A 8 0.92 2.80 8.82
N LEU A 9 0.53 2.66 7.55
CA LEU A 9 -0.50 3.51 6.93
C LEU A 9 -1.85 3.37 7.65
N ALA A 10 -2.10 2.22 8.30
CA ALA A 10 -3.28 1.98 9.13
C ALA A 10 -3.46 3.01 10.26
N GLU A 11 -2.36 3.56 10.79
CA GLU A 11 -2.38 4.59 11.85
C GLU A 11 -2.64 6.00 11.28
N HIS A 12 -2.56 6.17 9.96
CA HIS A 12 -2.66 7.45 9.26
C HIS A 12 -3.77 7.44 8.17
N PRO A 13 -5.06 7.31 8.55
CA PRO A 13 -6.19 7.21 7.61
C PRO A 13 -6.36 8.44 6.70
N HIS A 14 -5.83 9.59 7.10
CA HIS A 14 -5.85 10.81 6.29
C HIS A 14 -4.97 10.71 5.03
N HIS A 15 -3.99 9.79 4.99
CA HIS A 15 -3.14 9.55 3.83
C HIS A 15 -3.68 8.48 2.88
N TRP A 16 -4.76 7.78 3.23
CA TRP A 16 -5.27 6.65 2.45
C TRP A 16 -5.71 7.06 1.04
N GLN A 17 -6.36 8.21 0.90
CA GLN A 17 -6.80 8.69 -0.41
C GLN A 17 -5.61 8.96 -1.34
N THR A 18 -4.61 9.70 -0.86
CA THR A 18 -3.41 10.01 -1.65
C THR A 18 -2.60 8.75 -1.97
N ALA A 19 -2.46 7.83 -1.02
CA ALA A 19 -1.80 6.54 -1.23
C ALA A 19 -2.51 5.69 -2.30
N ALA A 20 -3.85 5.68 -2.29
CA ALA A 20 -4.65 4.95 -3.27
C ALA A 20 -4.54 5.55 -4.67
N GLU A 21 -4.55 6.88 -4.79
CA GLU A 21 -4.34 7.59 -6.05
C GLU A 21 -2.96 7.28 -6.65
N TRP A 22 -1.91 7.24 -5.82
CA TRP A 22 -0.55 6.88 -6.27
C TRP A 22 -0.45 5.43 -6.69
N SER A 23 -1.04 4.52 -5.91
CA SER A 23 -1.07 3.09 -6.24
C SER A 23 -1.82 2.85 -7.55
N PHE A 24 -2.99 3.47 -7.72
CA PHE A 24 -3.73 3.40 -8.98
C PHE A 24 -2.93 3.97 -10.15
N ALA A 25 -2.37 5.17 -10.02
CA ALA A 25 -1.58 5.77 -11.10
C ALA A 25 -0.35 4.92 -11.49
N ALA A 26 0.29 4.28 -10.51
CA ALA A 26 1.44 3.41 -10.73
C ALA A 26 1.06 2.07 -11.36
N TRP A 27 -0.02 1.43 -10.91
CA TRP A 27 -0.31 0.02 -11.23
C TRP A 27 -1.47 -0.19 -12.21
N HIS A 28 -2.31 0.81 -12.48
CA HIS A 28 -3.48 0.68 -13.37
C HIS A 28 -3.12 0.21 -14.78
N HIS A 29 -1.89 0.50 -15.24
CA HIS A 29 -1.42 0.03 -16.55
C HIS A 29 -1.18 -1.49 -16.60
N GLU A 30 -0.85 -2.12 -15.48
CA GLU A 30 -0.69 -3.59 -15.34
C GLU A 30 -2.02 -4.23 -14.90
N PHE A 31 -2.79 -3.54 -14.06
CA PHE A 31 -4.08 -3.99 -13.52
C PHE A 31 -5.20 -3.04 -13.93
N PRO A 32 -5.69 -3.09 -15.18
CA PRO A 32 -6.69 -2.15 -15.69
C PRO A 32 -8.07 -2.29 -15.04
N SER A 33 -8.30 -3.38 -14.29
CA SER A 33 -9.53 -3.60 -13.51
C SER A 33 -9.47 -2.99 -12.11
N ASP A 34 -8.29 -2.61 -11.64
CA ASP A 34 -8.13 -1.96 -10.34
C ASP A 34 -8.65 -0.53 -10.41
N THR A 35 -9.18 -0.07 -9.29
CA THR A 35 -9.66 1.29 -9.10
C THR A 35 -9.05 1.85 -7.82
N GLU A 36 -9.09 3.17 -7.63
CA GLU A 36 -8.73 3.78 -6.34
C GLU A 36 -9.47 3.15 -5.16
N GLN A 37 -10.75 2.78 -5.36
CA GLN A 37 -11.57 2.11 -4.35
C GLN A 37 -11.02 0.73 -3.98
N THR A 38 -10.46 -0.01 -4.94
CA THR A 38 -9.81 -1.30 -4.70
C THR A 38 -8.66 -1.16 -3.68
N TYR A 39 -7.81 -0.14 -3.85
CA TYR A 39 -6.72 0.14 -2.92
C TYR A 39 -7.22 0.63 -1.55
N LEU A 40 -8.25 1.47 -1.51
CA LEU A 40 -8.88 1.89 -0.25
C LEU A 40 -9.45 0.70 0.54
N ASP A 41 -10.11 -0.23 -0.14
CA ASP A 41 -10.64 -1.44 0.46
C ASP A 41 -9.52 -2.36 0.98
N GLN A 42 -8.40 -2.44 0.25
CA GLN A 42 -7.20 -3.15 0.69
C GLN A 42 -6.58 -2.53 1.95
N TYR A 43 -6.46 -1.21 2.02
CA TYR A 43 -5.94 -0.52 3.21
C TYR A 43 -6.84 -0.72 4.42
N LYS A 44 -8.15 -0.69 4.20
CA LYS A 44 -9.14 -0.99 5.24
C LYS A 44 -9.05 -2.44 5.71
N LEU A 45 -8.82 -3.39 4.79
CA LEU A 45 -8.64 -4.80 5.12
C LEU A 45 -7.37 -5.00 5.96
N ALA A 46 -6.24 -4.43 5.54
CA ALA A 46 -4.98 -4.43 6.26
C ALA A 46 -5.12 -3.87 7.68
N ALA A 47 -5.78 -2.73 7.83
CA ALA A 47 -6.04 -2.13 9.14
C ALA A 47 -6.96 -3.00 10.02
N SER A 48 -7.84 -3.81 9.43
CA SER A 48 -8.79 -4.67 10.15
C SER A 48 -8.24 -6.04 10.55
N LYS A 49 -7.16 -6.50 9.92
CA LYS A 49 -6.56 -7.83 10.14
C LYS A 49 -5.03 -7.71 10.23
N PRO A 50 -4.49 -7.19 11.35
CA PRO A 50 -3.05 -7.02 11.52
C PRO A 50 -2.27 -8.35 11.57
N ASP A 51 -2.96 -9.48 11.80
CA ASP A 51 -2.36 -10.82 11.81
C ASP A 51 -2.35 -11.50 10.43
N THR A 52 -2.85 -10.84 9.38
CA THR A 52 -2.68 -11.26 7.98
C THR A 52 -1.64 -10.36 7.32
N LEU A 53 -0.71 -10.92 6.56
CA LEU A 53 0.44 -10.23 5.95
C LEU A 53 0.00 -9.33 4.76
N ILE A 54 -1.00 -8.47 4.95
CA ILE A 54 -1.23 -7.29 4.11
C ILE A 54 -0.88 -6.08 4.97
N GLU A 55 0.36 -5.62 4.87
CA GLU A 55 0.86 -4.47 5.62
C GLU A 55 1.22 -3.34 4.66
N ILE A 56 0.67 -2.16 4.91
CA ILE A 56 1.01 -0.96 4.13
C ILE A 56 1.76 0.01 5.02
N TYR A 57 2.91 0.44 4.52
CA TYR A 57 3.81 1.39 5.13
C TYR A 57 3.80 2.70 4.37
N ALA A 58 3.84 3.81 5.10
CA ALA A 58 3.95 5.15 4.57
C ALA A 58 5.27 5.79 5.02
N ALA A 59 6.00 6.37 4.08
CA ALA A 59 7.11 7.27 4.38
C ALA A 59 6.53 8.67 4.58
N LEU A 60 6.74 9.25 5.77
CA LEU A 60 6.27 10.59 6.12
C LEU A 60 7.44 11.50 6.44
N ASP A 61 7.37 12.78 6.04
CA ASP A 61 8.29 13.81 6.52
C ASP A 61 7.93 14.30 7.94
N ASP A 62 8.75 15.19 8.48
CA ASP A 62 8.53 15.78 9.81
C ASP A 62 7.24 16.63 9.91
N SER A 63 6.64 17.00 8.78
CA SER A 63 5.37 17.76 8.68
C SER A 63 4.16 16.86 8.40
N ASP A 64 4.34 15.55 8.50
CA ASP A 64 3.30 14.54 8.22
C ASP A 64 2.85 14.52 6.76
N ASN A 65 3.68 14.98 5.81
CA ASN A 65 3.41 14.83 4.39
C ASN A 65 3.79 13.42 3.91
N LEU A 66 2.93 12.82 3.10
CA LEU A 66 3.20 11.55 2.44
C LEU A 66 4.32 11.72 1.41
N LEU A 67 5.36 10.88 1.50
CA LEU A 67 6.52 10.87 0.60
C LEU A 67 6.60 9.61 -0.27
N GLY A 68 5.98 8.51 0.16
CA GLY A 68 5.94 7.24 -0.55
C GLY A 68 5.15 6.21 0.22
N VAL A 69 4.72 5.13 -0.45
CA VAL A 69 4.08 3.99 0.21
C VAL A 69 4.66 2.67 -0.27
N ALA A 70 4.65 1.69 0.63
CA ALA A 70 5.05 0.32 0.33
C ALA A 70 4.02 -0.66 0.89
N THR A 71 3.55 -1.57 0.05
CA THR A 71 2.56 -2.59 0.37
C THR A 71 3.25 -3.94 0.35
N LEU A 72 3.21 -4.64 1.48
CA LEU A 72 3.65 -6.02 1.63
C LEU A 72 2.41 -6.94 1.65
N VAL A 73 2.35 -7.93 0.78
CA VAL A 73 1.23 -8.88 0.64
C VAL A 73 1.75 -10.32 0.76
N ASP A 74 1.18 -11.16 1.62
CA ASP A 74 1.61 -12.56 1.88
C ASP A 74 1.40 -13.48 0.67
N ASP A 75 0.21 -13.36 0.09
CA ASP A 75 -0.36 -14.29 -0.86
C ASP A 75 -0.97 -13.46 -1.97
N ASP A 76 -0.11 -13.08 -2.90
CA ASP A 76 -0.58 -12.58 -4.18
C ASP A 76 -1.08 -13.82 -4.93
N GLU A 77 -2.37 -14.15 -4.77
CA GLU A 77 -3.08 -15.14 -5.61
C GLU A 77 -3.17 -14.63 -7.07
N LEU A 78 -2.09 -14.07 -7.61
CA LEU A 78 -1.92 -13.88 -9.04
C LEU A 78 -2.01 -15.27 -9.66
N PRO A 79 -3.06 -15.55 -10.46
CA PRO A 79 -3.11 -16.79 -11.21
C PRO A 79 -1.85 -16.84 -12.08
N ASP A 80 -1.04 -17.89 -11.89
CA ASP A 80 0.23 -18.17 -12.58
C ASP A 80 1.52 -17.48 -12.04
N ALA A 81 1.53 -16.87 -10.85
CA ALA A 81 2.79 -16.41 -10.25
C ALA A 81 3.70 -17.62 -9.87
N PRO A 82 4.93 -17.72 -10.42
CA PRO A 82 5.82 -18.86 -10.20
C PRO A 82 6.54 -18.83 -8.84
N GLU A 83 6.45 -17.73 -8.09
CA GLU A 83 7.15 -17.54 -6.82
C GLU A 83 6.14 -17.53 -5.66
N PRO A 84 6.18 -18.53 -4.76
CA PRO A 84 5.43 -18.49 -3.52
C PRO A 84 6.21 -17.63 -2.53
N GLY A 85 5.87 -16.35 -2.44
CA GLY A 85 6.51 -15.46 -1.48
C GLY A 85 5.81 -14.11 -1.39
N PRO A 86 6.01 -13.39 -0.28
CA PRO A 86 5.35 -12.12 -0.07
C PRO A 86 5.78 -11.10 -1.12
N TRP A 87 4.81 -10.45 -1.75
CA TRP A 87 5.04 -9.44 -2.77
C TRP A 87 5.15 -8.06 -2.14
N LEU A 88 6.16 -7.29 -2.57
CA LEU A 88 6.39 -5.92 -2.11
C LEU A 88 6.19 -4.95 -3.28
N ALA A 89 5.10 -4.19 -3.25
CA ALA A 89 4.83 -3.10 -4.17
C ALA A 89 5.22 -1.77 -3.52
N ALA A 90 5.91 -0.87 -4.23
CA ALA A 90 6.27 0.45 -3.70
C ALA A 90 6.04 1.54 -4.74
N VAL A 91 5.50 2.68 -4.30
CA VAL A 91 5.19 3.86 -5.13
C VAL A 91 5.56 5.16 -4.43
#